data_AF-A0A0C3KYX5-F1
#
_entry.id   AF-A0A0C3KYX5-F1
#
_cell.length_a   1.000
_cell.length_b   1.000
_cell.length_c   1.000
_cell.angle_alpha   90.00
_cell.angle_beta   90.00
_cell.angle_gamma   90.00
#
_symmetry.space_group_name_H-M   'P 1'
#
loop_
_entity.id
_entity.type
_entity.pdbx_description
1 polymer ?
#
loop_
_entity_poly.entity_id
_entity_poly.type
_entity_poly.pdbx_seq_one_letter_code
_entity_poly.pdbx_strand_id
1 'polypeptide(L)'
;MNEDSATCNPFATCLRSIGCLAEDEFDDGDIHESGPQNIFATPPSHSIRRTGWRWYALSERPEDESGEEKRVIDFQTEPWWGTTSVYDQTDDPSRQGVMCQSGWLSIQRTLNDFEGVRYSCRTAYCSGDITVTRLSDNVVIARLSRANWRFDWGRLGVLDVVEPVSRDLLHLIISAIYIKFLVDRERERDSGSNRRRRRLEE
;
A
#
# COMPACT_ATOMS: atom_id res chain seq x y z
N MET A 1 -6.73 29.52 16.14
CA MET A 1 -6.11 28.70 17.19
C MET A 1 -5.93 27.33 16.61
N ASN A 2 -4.67 26.97 16.37
CA ASN A 2 -4.25 25.72 15.73
C ASN A 2 -4.41 24.57 16.71
N GLU A 3 -5.14 23.54 16.29
CA GLU A 3 -4.95 22.18 16.79
C GLU A 3 -4.70 21.29 15.57
N ASP A 4 -3.46 21.37 15.09
CA ASP A 4 -2.86 20.33 14.25
C ASP A 4 -2.75 19.07 15.12
N SER A 5 -3.84 18.32 15.20
CA SER A 5 -3.80 16.95 15.69
C SER A 5 -2.98 16.16 14.68
N ALA A 6 -1.69 16.05 14.96
CA ALA A 6 -0.76 15.13 14.33
C ALA A 6 -1.26 13.71 14.61
N THR A 7 -2.22 13.27 13.81
CA THR A 7 -2.66 11.89 13.79
C THR A 7 -1.46 11.07 13.31
N CYS A 8 -0.80 10.41 14.26
CA CYS A 8 0.32 9.52 14.02
C CYS A 8 -0.03 8.55 12.90
N ASN A 9 0.69 8.65 11.79
CA ASN A 9 0.38 7.98 10.55
C ASN A 9 1.12 6.62 10.53
N PRO A 10 0.43 5.47 10.56
CA PRO A 10 1.04 4.16 10.79
C PRO A 10 1.88 3.62 9.61
N PHE A 11 2.19 4.45 8.60
CA PHE A 11 2.92 4.06 7.40
C PHE A 11 4.44 4.16 7.52
N ALA A 12 4.96 4.79 8.58
CA ALA A 12 6.39 5.00 8.73
C ALA A 12 7.10 3.75 9.31
N THR A 13 7.11 2.59 8.64
CA THR A 13 8.14 1.56 8.89
C THR A 13 8.31 0.53 7.74
N CYS A 14 9.48 0.60 7.09
CA CYS A 14 10.27 -0.44 6.40
C CYS A 14 9.63 -1.35 5.33
N LEU A 15 9.83 -0.98 4.06
CA LEU A 15 10.08 -1.94 2.98
C LEU A 15 11.50 -2.49 3.16
N ARG A 16 11.66 -3.69 3.71
CA ARG A 16 12.92 -4.45 3.60
C ARG A 16 12.77 -5.42 2.44
N SER A 17 13.37 -5.07 1.31
CA SER A 17 13.73 -6.08 0.31
C SER A 17 14.97 -6.80 0.84
N ILE A 18 14.87 -8.10 1.12
CA ILE A 18 16.05 -8.96 1.28
C ILE A 18 15.95 -10.02 0.19
N GLY A 19 16.61 -9.74 -0.93
CA GLY A 19 16.93 -10.72 -1.93
C GLY A 19 18.13 -11.57 -1.49
N CYS A 20 17.92 -12.88 -1.60
CA CYS A 20 18.90 -13.93 -1.86
C CYS A 20 20.05 -14.16 -0.86
N LEU A 21 19.85 -15.20 -0.05
CA LEU A 21 20.91 -16.17 0.26
C LEU A 21 21.52 -16.67 -1.07
N ALA A 22 22.82 -16.46 -1.24
CA ALA A 22 23.65 -17.27 -2.11
C ALA A 22 24.97 -17.53 -1.38
N GLU A 23 25.32 -18.81 -1.34
CA GLU A 23 26.35 -19.45 -0.54
C GLU A 23 27.75 -19.29 -1.15
N ASP A 24 28.73 -19.56 -0.28
CA ASP A 24 30.03 -20.22 -0.50
C ASP A 24 31.30 -19.48 -1.00
N GLU A 25 32.27 -19.55 -0.07
CA GLU A 25 33.70 -19.96 -0.14
C GLU A 25 34.80 -19.08 -0.81
N PHE A 26 35.73 -18.67 0.08
CA PHE A 26 37.21 -18.52 0.03
C PHE A 26 37.96 -18.23 -1.29
N ASP A 27 38.80 -17.17 -1.28
CA ASP A 27 40.25 -17.26 -1.59
C ASP A 27 41.05 -16.02 -1.10
N ASP A 28 42.31 -16.24 -0.74
CA ASP A 28 43.32 -15.31 -0.20
C ASP A 28 43.83 -14.29 -1.25
N GLY A 29 44.00 -13.01 -0.86
CA GLY A 29 44.86 -12.09 -1.62
C GLY A 29 44.57 -10.59 -1.44
N ASP A 30 45.52 -9.90 -0.79
CA ASP A 30 45.77 -8.44 -0.72
C ASP A 30 44.71 -7.48 -1.31
N ILE A 31 43.97 -6.80 -0.42
CA ILE A 31 43.03 -5.73 -0.81
C ILE A 31 43.41 -4.43 -0.10
N HIS A 32 43.80 -3.44 -0.91
CA HIS A 32 43.84 -2.02 -0.57
C HIS A 32 42.62 -1.62 0.26
N GLU A 33 42.81 -0.91 1.38
CA GLU A 33 41.71 -0.31 2.16
C GLU A 33 40.90 0.70 1.33
N SER A 34 39.97 0.22 0.54
CA SER A 34 38.72 0.90 0.24
C SER A 34 37.70 0.37 1.24
N GLY A 35 37.39 1.16 2.27
CA GLY A 35 36.38 0.80 3.25
C GLY A 35 35.06 0.41 2.56
N PRO A 36 34.24 -0.45 3.19
CA PRO A 36 33.02 -0.94 2.57
C PRO A 36 32.15 0.25 2.20
N GLN A 37 32.01 0.53 0.91
CA GLN A 37 30.89 1.32 0.44
C GLN A 37 29.65 0.61 0.95
N ASN A 38 28.82 1.31 1.73
CA ASN A 38 27.53 0.80 2.14
C ASN A 38 26.69 0.64 0.86
N ILE A 39 26.74 -0.54 0.23
CA ILE A 39 26.00 -0.88 -1.01
C ILE A 39 24.50 -1.05 -0.70
N PHE A 40 24.10 -0.96 0.57
CA PHE A 40 22.71 -0.95 0.99
C PHE A 40 22.17 0.48 0.98
N ALA A 41 21.89 0.98 -0.22
CA ALA A 41 21.04 2.15 -0.39
C ALA A 41 19.75 1.92 0.41
N THR A 42 19.42 2.85 1.30
CA THR A 42 18.19 2.76 2.08
C THR A 42 17.04 3.05 1.13
N PRO A 43 16.05 2.15 0.97
CA PRO A 43 15.01 2.33 -0.02
C PRO A 43 14.20 3.61 0.28
N PRO A 44 13.64 4.26 -0.76
CA PRO A 44 12.80 5.44 -0.59
C PRO A 44 11.66 5.17 0.41
N SER A 45 11.33 6.19 1.20
CA SER A 45 10.24 6.08 2.17
C SER A 45 8.96 6.69 1.60
N HIS A 46 7.85 5.98 1.77
CA HIS A 46 6.53 6.41 1.31
C HIS A 46 5.65 6.84 2.48
N SER A 47 4.89 7.91 2.28
CA SER A 47 3.97 8.46 3.28
C SER A 47 2.64 8.78 2.62
N ILE A 48 1.52 8.41 3.25
CA ILE A 48 0.18 8.71 2.76
C ILE A 48 -0.46 9.73 3.68
N ARG A 49 -0.83 10.91 3.19
CA ARG A 49 -1.52 11.93 4.00
C ARG A 49 -2.92 12.19 3.47
N ARG A 50 -3.84 12.47 4.39
CA ARG A 50 -5.17 12.97 4.04
C ARG A 50 -5.06 14.45 3.68
N THR A 51 -5.52 14.81 2.50
CA THR A 51 -5.45 16.19 1.97
C THR A 51 -6.82 16.87 1.90
N GLY A 52 -7.90 16.09 2.00
CA GLY A 52 -9.26 16.62 2.01
C GLY A 52 -10.30 15.65 2.54
N TRP A 53 -11.57 15.99 2.36
CA TRP A 53 -12.67 15.06 2.64
C TRP A 53 -12.64 13.95 1.59
N ARG A 54 -12.07 12.79 1.96
CA ARG A 54 -11.87 11.57 1.13
C ARG A 54 -10.73 11.63 0.12
N TRP A 55 -9.94 12.69 0.13
CA TRP A 55 -8.75 12.83 -0.69
C TRP A 55 -7.49 12.53 0.12
N TYR A 56 -6.57 11.81 -0.53
CA TYR A 56 -5.28 11.42 0.00
C TYR A 56 -4.19 11.67 -1.03
N ALA A 57 -2.99 11.79 -0.53
CA ALA A 57 -1.78 11.96 -1.30
C ALA A 57 -0.77 10.93 -0.85
N LEU A 58 -0.20 10.20 -1.80
CA LEU A 58 1.03 9.45 -1.60
C LEU A 58 2.18 10.40 -1.91
N SER A 59 3.11 10.48 -0.98
CA SER A 59 4.37 11.16 -1.15
C SER A 59 5.53 10.21 -0.95
N GLU A 60 6.64 10.52 -1.59
CA GLU A 60 7.89 9.78 -1.53
C GLU A 60 8.98 10.73 -1.06
N ARG A 61 9.76 10.29 -0.07
CA ARG A 61 10.98 10.97 0.34
C ARG A 61 12.19 10.20 -0.23
N PRO A 62 13.09 10.88 -0.96
CA PRO A 62 14.28 10.26 -1.52
C PRO A 62 15.27 9.84 -0.42
N GLU A 63 16.28 9.07 -0.81
CA GLU A 63 17.21 8.38 0.08
C GLU A 63 18.13 9.33 0.87
N ASP A 64 18.37 10.54 0.34
CA ASP A 64 19.10 11.58 1.04
C ASP A 64 18.17 12.20 2.10
N GLU A 65 18.51 12.08 3.39
CA GLU A 65 17.69 12.58 4.52
C GLU A 65 17.37 14.08 4.43
N SER A 66 18.09 14.85 3.61
CA SER A 66 17.84 16.26 3.31
C SER A 66 16.76 16.52 2.24
N GLY A 67 16.27 15.48 1.58
CA GLY A 67 15.31 15.59 0.49
C GLY A 67 13.90 15.95 0.96
N GLU A 68 13.32 16.95 0.30
CA GLU A 68 11.91 17.28 0.51
C GLU A 68 11.02 16.12 0.05
N GLU A 69 9.94 15.90 0.79
CA GLU A 69 8.93 14.91 0.47
C GLU A 69 8.16 15.35 -0.78
N LYS A 70 8.26 14.58 -1.87
CA LYS A 70 7.60 14.87 -3.14
C LYS A 70 6.28 14.11 -3.23
N ARG A 71 5.20 14.81 -3.56
CA ARG A 71 3.89 14.20 -3.85
C ARG A 71 3.95 13.47 -5.20
N VAL A 72 3.50 12.22 -5.24
CA VAL A 72 3.62 11.35 -6.43
C VAL A 72 2.27 10.86 -6.97
N ILE A 73 1.30 10.59 -6.10
CA ILE A 73 -0.06 10.17 -6.49
C ILE A 73 -1.10 10.86 -5.62
N ASP A 74 -2.14 11.35 -6.28
CA ASP A 74 -3.37 11.78 -5.63
C ASP A 74 -4.48 10.78 -5.82
N PHE A 75 -5.24 10.52 -4.76
CA PHE A 75 -6.26 9.50 -4.84
C PHE A 75 -7.43 9.73 -3.88
N GLN A 76 -8.58 9.19 -4.28
CA GLN A 76 -9.85 9.38 -3.59
C GLN A 76 -10.46 8.04 -3.17
N THR A 77 -11.02 7.99 -1.96
CA THR A 77 -11.82 6.83 -1.51
C THR A 77 -13.14 6.72 -2.26
N GLU A 78 -13.80 5.57 -2.16
CA GLU A 78 -15.14 5.37 -2.72
C GLU A 78 -16.15 6.45 -2.27
N PRO A 79 -16.88 7.10 -3.20
CA PRO A 79 -17.95 8.05 -2.90
C PRO A 79 -19.16 7.33 -2.24
N TRP A 80 -20.06 8.07 -1.58
CA TRP A 80 -21.25 7.46 -0.94
C TRP A 80 -22.19 6.78 -1.95
N TRP A 81 -22.13 7.20 -3.22
CA TRP A 81 -23.01 6.75 -4.30
C TRP A 81 -22.28 5.94 -5.37
N GLY A 82 -21.03 5.54 -5.13
CA GLY A 82 -20.23 4.81 -6.11
C GLY A 82 -19.17 3.94 -5.47
N THR A 83 -18.68 2.96 -6.22
CA THR A 83 -17.75 1.92 -5.76
C THR A 83 -16.39 2.03 -6.45
N THR A 84 -16.08 3.25 -6.90
CA THR A 84 -14.91 3.57 -7.69
C THR A 84 -13.99 4.49 -6.89
N SER A 85 -12.71 4.16 -6.88
CA SER A 85 -11.62 4.97 -6.38
C SER A 85 -10.71 5.35 -7.54
N VAL A 86 -10.28 6.59 -7.56
CA VAL A 86 -9.51 7.19 -8.65
C VAL A 86 -8.12 7.54 -8.15
N TYR A 87 -7.12 7.36 -8.99
CA TYR A 87 -5.70 7.60 -8.73
C TYR A 87 -5.11 8.42 -9.87
N ASP A 88 -4.61 9.61 -9.57
CA ASP A 88 -4.05 10.55 -10.55
C ASP A 88 -2.54 10.70 -10.28
N GLN A 89 -1.70 10.55 -11.30
CA GLN A 89 -0.27 10.84 -11.18
C GLN A 89 -0.05 12.35 -11.07
N THR A 90 0.77 12.79 -10.11
CA THR A 90 1.04 14.22 -9.93
C THR A 90 1.90 14.80 -11.07
N ASP A 91 2.82 13.98 -11.62
CA ASP A 91 3.73 14.40 -12.69
C ASP A 91 3.08 14.34 -14.09
N ASP A 92 2.03 13.53 -14.27
CA ASP A 92 1.25 13.43 -15.52
C ASP A 92 -0.25 13.23 -15.24
N PRO A 93 -1.03 14.32 -15.15
CA PRO A 93 -2.45 14.25 -14.81
C PRO A 93 -3.31 13.62 -15.91
N SER A 94 -2.76 13.31 -17.09
CA SER A 94 -3.47 12.59 -18.14
C SER A 94 -3.54 11.08 -17.88
N ARG A 95 -2.67 10.56 -17.00
CA ARG A 95 -2.62 9.15 -16.61
C ARG A 95 -3.42 8.92 -15.34
N GLN A 96 -4.49 8.13 -15.46
CA GLN A 96 -5.40 7.81 -14.38
C GLN A 96 -5.50 6.30 -14.15
N GLY A 97 -5.28 5.89 -12.91
CA GLY A 97 -5.59 4.56 -12.41
C GLY A 97 -6.99 4.54 -11.81
N VAL A 98 -7.67 3.39 -11.87
CA VAL A 98 -9.03 3.26 -11.33
C VAL A 98 -9.17 1.93 -10.62
N MET A 99 -9.71 1.96 -9.40
CA MET A 99 -10.11 0.76 -8.69
C MET A 99 -11.62 0.72 -8.54
N CYS A 100 -12.25 -0.37 -8.98
CA CYS A 100 -13.69 -0.56 -8.87
C CYS A 100 -14.04 -1.87 -8.16
N GLN A 101 -15.21 -1.92 -7.53
CA GLN A 101 -15.73 -3.16 -6.97
C GLN A 101 -16.01 -4.19 -8.08
N SER A 102 -15.54 -5.43 -7.89
CA SER A 102 -15.86 -6.54 -8.79
C SER A 102 -16.99 -7.40 -8.20
N GLY A 103 -18.20 -7.27 -8.75
CA GLY A 103 -19.36 -8.08 -8.38
C GLY A 103 -20.04 -7.67 -7.05
N TRP A 104 -21.08 -8.40 -6.66
CA TRP A 104 -21.85 -8.12 -5.42
C TRP A 104 -21.03 -8.33 -4.15
N LEU A 105 -20.02 -9.21 -4.19
CA LEU A 105 -19.16 -9.47 -3.04
C LEU A 105 -18.09 -8.39 -2.94
N SER A 106 -18.18 -7.67 -1.83
CA SER A 106 -17.51 -6.42 -1.61
C SER A 106 -15.99 -6.58 -1.36
N ILE A 107 -15.54 -7.81 -1.06
CA ILE A 107 -14.18 -8.15 -0.62
C ILE A 107 -13.16 -8.09 -1.77
N GLN A 108 -13.60 -8.17 -3.03
CA GLN A 108 -12.73 -8.14 -4.20
C GLN A 108 -12.91 -6.83 -4.98
N ARG A 109 -11.79 -6.26 -5.42
CA ARG A 109 -11.77 -5.13 -6.35
C ARG A 109 -10.91 -5.42 -7.56
N THR A 110 -11.19 -4.72 -8.64
CA THR A 110 -10.35 -4.67 -9.84
C THR A 110 -9.66 -3.32 -9.88
N LEU A 111 -8.33 -3.33 -9.97
CA LEU A 111 -7.47 -2.16 -10.16
C LEU A 111 -7.01 -2.15 -11.61
N ASN A 112 -7.22 -1.04 -12.30
CA ASN A 112 -6.65 -0.76 -13.62
C ASN A 112 -5.50 0.23 -13.41
N ASP A 113 -4.32 -0.11 -13.93
CA ASP A 113 -3.19 0.81 -13.90
C ASP A 113 -3.23 1.84 -15.03
N PHE A 114 -2.20 2.69 -15.06
CA PHE A 114 -2.04 3.78 -16.01
C PHE A 114 -1.82 3.31 -17.46
N GLU A 115 -1.56 2.03 -17.68
CA GLU A 115 -1.34 1.41 -18.99
C GLU A 115 -2.52 0.51 -19.40
N GLY A 116 -3.57 0.45 -18.57
CA GLY A 116 -4.76 -0.37 -18.81
C GLY A 116 -4.60 -1.84 -18.42
N VAL A 117 -3.50 -2.22 -17.76
CA VAL A 117 -3.34 -3.57 -17.20
C VAL A 117 -4.22 -3.69 -15.96
N ARG A 118 -4.85 -4.87 -15.82
CA ARG A 118 -5.86 -5.12 -14.79
C ARG A 118 -5.34 -6.06 -13.73
N TYR A 119 -5.63 -5.74 -12.48
CA TYR A 119 -5.22 -6.48 -11.30
C TYR A 119 -6.43 -6.75 -10.40
N SER A 120 -6.47 -7.91 -9.77
CA SER A 120 -7.39 -8.20 -8.68
C SER A 120 -6.74 -7.80 -7.36
N CYS A 121 -7.46 -7.03 -6.56
CA CYS A 121 -7.13 -6.73 -5.17
C CYS A 121 -8.11 -7.47 -4.26
N ARG A 122 -7.65 -8.53 -3.59
CA ARG A 122 -8.48 -9.42 -2.78
C ARG A 122 -8.00 -9.47 -1.34
N THR A 123 -8.94 -9.33 -0.40
CA THR A 123 -8.67 -9.58 1.02
C THR A 123 -9.00 -11.02 1.37
N ALA A 124 -8.06 -11.73 2.00
CA ALA A 124 -8.26 -13.07 2.51
C ALA A 124 -9.20 -13.04 3.72
N TYR A 125 -10.26 -13.85 3.70
CA TYR A 125 -11.30 -13.84 4.75
C TYR A 125 -10.74 -14.16 6.15
N CYS A 126 -9.78 -15.06 6.24
CA CYS A 126 -9.27 -15.55 7.53
C CYS A 126 -8.14 -14.70 8.10
N SER A 127 -7.15 -14.33 7.28
CA SER A 127 -5.99 -13.56 7.75
C SER A 127 -6.18 -12.04 7.62
N GLY A 128 -7.11 -11.60 6.75
CA GLY A 128 -7.25 -10.20 6.39
C GLY A 128 -6.14 -9.71 5.45
N ASP A 129 -5.23 -10.57 5.00
CA ASP A 129 -4.15 -10.18 4.09
C ASP A 129 -4.71 -9.71 2.75
N ILE A 130 -4.06 -8.73 2.14
CA ILE A 130 -4.46 -8.20 0.84
C ILE A 130 -3.49 -8.72 -0.21
N THR A 131 -4.00 -9.41 -1.22
CA THR A 131 -3.22 -9.90 -2.36
C THR A 131 -3.57 -9.11 -3.61
N VAL A 132 -2.56 -8.72 -4.37
CA VAL A 132 -2.68 -8.10 -5.69
C VAL A 132 -2.21 -9.09 -6.75
N THR A 133 -3.10 -9.45 -7.67
CA THR A 133 -2.86 -10.45 -8.71
C THR A 133 -3.12 -9.85 -10.08
N ARG A 134 -2.18 -9.94 -11.02
CA ARG A 134 -2.39 -9.52 -12.40
C ARG A 134 -3.37 -10.48 -13.07
N LEU A 135 -4.40 -9.94 -13.73
CA LEU A 135 -5.51 -10.74 -14.26
C LEU A 135 -5.19 -11.43 -15.59
N SER A 136 -4.21 -10.95 -16.35
CA SER A 136 -3.85 -11.52 -17.66
C SER A 136 -3.23 -12.92 -17.54
N ASP A 137 -2.44 -13.14 -16.49
CA ASP A 137 -1.63 -14.34 -16.27
C ASP A 137 -1.85 -14.99 -14.89
N ASN A 138 -2.69 -14.41 -14.04
CA ASN A 138 -2.95 -14.81 -12.66
C ASN A 138 -1.70 -14.80 -11.76
N VAL A 139 -0.69 -13.97 -12.08
CA VAL A 139 0.52 -13.84 -11.28
C VAL A 139 0.28 -12.92 -10.09
N VAL A 140 0.73 -13.33 -8.90
CA VAL A 140 0.69 -12.48 -7.69
C VAL A 140 1.87 -11.52 -7.74
N ILE A 141 1.59 -10.22 -7.76
CA ILE A 141 2.62 -9.19 -7.84
C ILE A 141 2.97 -8.59 -6.48
N ALA A 142 2.00 -8.56 -5.55
CA ALA A 142 2.21 -8.02 -4.22
C ALA A 142 1.27 -8.65 -3.18
N ARG A 143 1.75 -8.72 -1.94
CA ARG A 143 1.01 -9.22 -0.77
C ARG A 143 1.24 -8.29 0.42
N LEU A 144 0.15 -7.79 1.01
CA LEU A 144 0.19 -7.16 2.32
C LEU A 144 -0.18 -8.19 3.37
N SER A 145 0.79 -8.64 4.14
CA SER A 145 0.57 -9.44 5.34
C SER A 145 0.22 -8.52 6.51
N ARG A 146 -1.01 -8.62 7.03
CA ARG A 146 -1.47 -7.71 8.09
C ARG A 146 -0.73 -7.98 9.39
N ALA A 147 -0.38 -6.91 10.11
CA ALA A 147 0.07 -7.05 11.49
C ALA A 147 -1.10 -7.59 12.32
N ASN A 148 -0.83 -8.50 13.26
CA ASN A 148 -1.85 -9.05 14.13
C ASN A 148 -2.58 -7.91 14.88
N TRP A 149 -3.81 -7.62 14.44
CA TRP A 149 -4.67 -6.51 14.89
C TRP A 149 -4.93 -6.46 16.39
N ARG A 150 -4.65 -7.56 17.10
CA ARG A 150 -4.84 -7.68 18.55
C ARG A 150 -3.75 -6.98 19.37
N PHE A 151 -2.59 -6.68 18.80
CA PHE A 151 -1.44 -6.21 19.58
C PHE A 151 -0.73 -4.98 19.05
N ASP A 152 -0.92 -4.59 17.78
CA ASP A 152 -0.22 -3.44 17.22
C ASP A 152 -1.20 -2.54 16.43
N TRP A 153 -1.62 -1.45 17.09
CA TRP A 153 -2.51 -0.44 16.51
C TRP A 153 -1.76 0.56 15.62
N GLY A 154 -0.42 0.51 15.62
CA GLY A 154 0.45 1.44 14.89
C GLY A 154 0.97 0.91 13.56
N ARG A 155 0.67 -0.34 13.19
CA ARG A 155 1.17 -0.96 11.96
C ARG A 155 0.04 -1.64 11.18
N LEU A 156 -0.04 -1.34 9.90
CA LEU A 156 -0.99 -2.00 8.99
C LEU A 156 -0.53 -3.43 8.67
N GLY A 157 0.76 -3.61 8.40
CA GLY A 157 1.34 -4.87 7.93
C GLY A 157 2.66 -4.67 7.20
N VAL A 158 3.13 -5.72 6.55
CA VAL A 158 4.31 -5.71 5.68
C VAL A 158 3.86 -5.94 4.24
N LEU A 159 4.25 -5.03 3.34
CA LEU A 159 4.03 -5.17 1.91
C LEU A 159 5.21 -5.91 1.29
N ASP A 160 4.96 -7.09 0.77
CA ASP A 160 5.88 -7.92 0.02
C ASP A 160 5.59 -7.77 -1.48
N VAL A 161 6.60 -7.36 -2.25
CA VAL A 161 6.50 -7.20 -3.70
C VAL A 161 7.19 -8.42 -4.33
N VAL A 162 6.39 -9.32 -4.87
CA VAL A 162 6.82 -10.66 -5.29
C VAL A 162 7.44 -10.65 -6.69
N GLU A 163 7.02 -9.71 -7.53
CA GLU A 163 7.48 -9.54 -8.91
C GLU A 163 8.09 -8.16 -9.10
N PRO A 164 9.12 -7.99 -9.96
CA PRO A 164 9.62 -6.67 -10.33
C PRO A 164 8.49 -5.81 -10.90
N VAL A 165 8.27 -4.65 -10.30
CA VAL A 165 7.27 -3.65 -10.73
C VAL A 165 7.95 -2.32 -11.04
N SER A 166 7.36 -1.55 -11.95
CA SER A 166 7.77 -0.17 -12.17
C SER A 166 7.47 0.68 -10.93
N ARG A 167 8.20 1.79 -10.77
CA ARG A 167 7.98 2.73 -9.67
C ARG A 167 6.54 3.27 -9.64
N ASP A 168 6.01 3.62 -10.81
CA ASP A 168 4.62 4.06 -10.98
C ASP A 168 3.61 3.02 -10.48
N LEU A 169 3.84 1.76 -10.85
CA LEU A 169 2.97 0.66 -10.42
C LEU A 169 3.10 0.41 -8.91
N LEU A 170 4.30 0.51 -8.34
CA LEU A 170 4.50 0.41 -6.88
C LEU A 170 3.71 1.48 -6.13
N HIS A 171 3.80 2.74 -6.58
CA HIS A 171 3.06 3.84 -5.98
C HIS A 171 1.53 3.59 -6.04
N LEU A 172 1.06 3.08 -7.17
CA LEU A 172 -0.35 2.73 -7.33
C LEU A 172 -0.76 1.58 -6.41
N ILE A 173 0.06 0.53 -6.28
CA ILE A 173 -0.18 -0.62 -5.39
C ILE A 173 -0.29 -0.16 -3.93
N ILE A 174 0.65 0.67 -3.46
CA ILE A 174 0.64 1.23 -2.10
C ILE A 174 -0.66 1.99 -1.84
N SER A 175 -1.03 2.89 -2.77
CA SER A 175 -2.25 3.69 -2.68
C SER A 175 -3.52 2.82 -2.70
N ALA A 176 -3.57 1.82 -3.59
CA ALA A 176 -4.72 0.93 -3.75
C ALA A 176 -4.93 0.03 -2.54
N ILE A 177 -3.85 -0.51 -1.96
CA ILE A 177 -3.89 -1.31 -0.73
C ILE A 177 -4.42 -0.47 0.43
N TYR A 178 -3.98 0.78 0.55
CA TYR A 178 -4.48 1.67 1.60
C TYR A 178 -5.99 1.95 1.46
N ILE A 179 -6.47 2.26 0.25
CA ILE A 179 -7.91 2.42 0.01
C ILE A 179 -8.66 1.12 0.30
N LYS A 180 -8.12 -0.03 -0.12
CA LYS A 180 -8.73 -1.34 0.13
C LYS A 180 -8.90 -1.57 1.64
N PHE A 181 -7.85 -1.30 2.41
CA PHE A 181 -7.88 -1.38 3.87
C PHE A 181 -8.92 -0.44 4.49
N LEU A 182 -9.00 0.82 4.06
CA LEU A 182 -9.97 1.77 4.60
C LEU A 182 -11.42 1.28 4.41
N VAL A 183 -11.74 0.80 3.21
CA VAL A 183 -13.11 0.33 2.94
C VAL A 183 -13.42 -0.97 3.68
N ASP A 184 -12.48 -1.91 3.77
CA ASP A 184 -12.69 -3.13 4.53
C ASP A 184 -12.94 -2.83 6.01
N ARG A 185 -12.19 -1.88 6.58
CA ARG A 185 -12.36 -1.43 7.97
C ARG A 185 -13.72 -0.75 8.20
N GLU A 186 -14.19 0.06 7.27
CA GLU A 186 -15.51 0.71 7.36
C GLU A 186 -16.63 -0.35 7.39
N ARG A 187 -16.55 -1.37 6.54
CA ARG A 187 -17.52 -2.47 6.51
C ARG A 187 -17.54 -3.33 7.76
N GLU A 188 -16.38 -3.60 8.34
CA GLU A 188 -16.29 -4.33 9.62
C GLU A 188 -17.02 -3.56 10.72
N ARG A 189 -16.91 -2.22 10.74
CA ARG A 189 -17.64 -1.36 11.70
C ARG A 189 -19.14 -1.40 11.46
N ASP A 190 -19.59 -1.33 10.21
CA ASP A 190 -21.03 -1.39 9.86
C ASP A 190 -21.64 -2.77 10.14
N SER A 191 -20.89 -3.83 9.89
CA SER A 191 -21.31 -5.21 10.20
C SER A 191 -21.36 -5.44 11.71
N GLY A 192 -20.44 -4.83 12.46
CA GLY A 192 -20.40 -4.87 13.92
C GLY A 192 -21.53 -4.06 14.58
N SER A 193 -21.89 -2.91 14.02
CA SER A 193 -22.97 -2.06 14.54
C SER A 193 -24.35 -2.74 14.36
N ASN A 194 -24.58 -3.40 13.23
CA ASN A 194 -25.78 -4.18 12.96
C ASN A 194 -25.92 -5.40 13.90
N ARG A 195 -24.81 -6.06 14.27
CA ARG A 195 -24.84 -7.14 15.27
C ARG A 195 -25.13 -6.65 16.69
N ARG A 196 -24.67 -5.43 17.05
CA ARG A 196 -24.96 -4.83 18.37
C ARG A 196 -26.40 -4.36 18.49
N ARG A 197 -27.00 -3.81 17.42
CA ARG A 197 -28.42 -3.42 17.42
C ARG A 197 -29.35 -4.61 17.59
N ARG A 198 -29.11 -5.72 16.89
CA ARG A 198 -29.93 -6.94 17.03
C ARG A 198 -29.90 -7.56 18.44
N ARG A 199 -28.79 -7.43 19.18
CA ARG A 199 -28.71 -7.91 20.58
C ARG A 199 -29.40 -7.00 21.60
N LEU A 200 -29.77 -5.79 21.22
CA LEU A 200 -30.51 -4.85 22.08
C LEU A 200 -32.02 -4.91 21.79
N GLU A 201 -32.42 -5.63 20.74
CA GLU A 201 -33.81 -5.87 20.34
C GLU A 201 -34.30 -7.29 20.70
N GLU A 202 -33.43 -8.11 21.31
CA GLU A 202 -33.71 -9.41 21.94
C GLU A 202 -33.68 -9.27 23.47
#